data_AF-A0A950H9P2-F1
#
_entry.id   AF-A0A950H9P2-F1
#
_cell.length_a   1.000
_cell.length_b   1.000
_cell.length_c   1.000
_cell.angle_alpha   90.00
_cell.angle_beta   90.00
_cell.angle_gamma   90.00
#
_symmetry.space_group_name_H-M   'P 1'
#
loop_
_entity.id
_entity.type
_entity.pdbx_description
1 polymer ?
#
loop_
_entity_poly.entity_id
_entity_poly.type
_entity_poly.pdbx_seq_one_letter_code
_entity_poly.pdbx_strand_id
1 'polypeptide(L)'
;NTLAHFDYDHAYRGLDAMFAKAYSICHVKEMEVGRDGKLVHVDLERTFGILKRHAYQGYLSMEWDSPGDPYAGTRDLIDKTVKYLS
;
A
#
# COMPACT_ATOMS: atom_id res chain seq x y z
N ASN A 1 -0.51 -10.04 -2.41
CA ASN A 1 -0.83 -9.15 -1.28
C ASN A 1 -2.11 -9.65 -0.58
N THR A 2 -2.30 -9.54 0.75
CA THR A 2 -3.55 -9.92 1.44
C THR A 2 -4.77 -9.16 0.91
N LEU A 3 -4.60 -7.91 0.48
CA LEU A 3 -5.64 -7.08 -0.16
C LEU A 3 -6.18 -7.69 -1.46
N ALA A 4 -5.36 -8.46 -2.19
CA ALA A 4 -5.76 -9.10 -3.45
C ALA A 4 -6.37 -10.50 -3.28
N HIS A 5 -6.44 -11.02 -2.05
CA HIS A 5 -6.76 -12.42 -1.80
C HIS A 5 -7.83 -12.67 -0.74
N PHE A 6 -8.18 -11.65 0.05
CA PHE A 6 -9.13 -11.77 1.14
C PHE A 6 -10.13 -10.62 1.15
N ASP A 7 -11.19 -10.77 1.93
CA ASP A 7 -12.10 -9.66 2.20
C ASP A 7 -11.36 -8.47 2.84
N TYR A 8 -11.98 -7.30 2.72
CA TYR A 8 -11.40 -6.03 3.12
C TYR A 8 -10.93 -6.06 4.59
N ASP A 9 -11.71 -6.61 5.52
CA ASP A 9 -11.34 -6.63 6.93
C ASP A 9 -10.20 -7.60 7.25
N HIS A 10 -10.20 -8.79 6.63
CA HIS A 10 -9.11 -9.72 6.74
C HIS A 10 -7.82 -9.13 6.18
N ALA A 11 -7.90 -8.47 5.03
CA ALA A 11 -6.74 -7.88 4.38
C ALA A 11 -6.04 -6.84 5.27
N TYR A 12 -6.80 -5.94 5.89
CA TYR A 12 -6.26 -4.90 6.77
C TYR A 12 -5.77 -5.44 8.13
N ARG A 13 -6.38 -6.51 8.66
CA ARG A 13 -5.80 -7.22 9.82
C ARG A 13 -4.45 -7.85 9.48
N GLY A 14 -4.33 -8.43 8.29
CA GLY A 14 -3.06 -8.97 7.80
C GLY A 14 -1.99 -7.88 7.65
N LEU A 15 -2.36 -6.72 7.13
CA LEU A 15 -1.47 -5.56 6.99
C LEU A 15 -0.98 -5.06 8.36
N ASP A 16 -1.88 -4.93 9.33
CA ASP A 16 -1.54 -4.56 10.71
C ASP A 16 -0.60 -5.57 11.38
N ALA A 17 -0.87 -6.88 11.23
CA ALA A 17 0.02 -7.92 11.71
C ALA A 17 1.41 -7.89 11.05
N MET A 18 1.49 -7.48 9.78
CA MET A 18 2.75 -7.43 9.05
C MET A 18 3.60 -6.22 9.40
N PHE A 19 2.99 -5.05 9.62
CA PHE A 19 3.73 -3.86 10.05
C PHE A 19 4.41 -4.02 11.41
N ALA A 20 3.89 -4.89 12.29
CA ALA A 20 4.56 -5.27 13.54
C ALA A 20 5.88 -6.06 13.34
N LYS A 21 6.16 -6.53 12.11
CA LYS A 21 7.33 -7.37 11.76
C LYS A 21 8.19 -6.78 10.66
N ALA A 22 7.66 -5.84 9.88
CA ALA A 22 8.40 -5.17 8.81
C ALA A 22 9.41 -4.18 9.42
N TYR A 23 10.67 -4.22 8.94
CA TYR A 23 11.73 -3.36 9.47
C TYR A 23 12.56 -2.64 8.38
N SER A 24 12.54 -3.10 7.13
CA SER A 24 13.47 -2.62 6.10
C SER A 24 12.78 -1.90 4.94
N ILE A 25 11.82 -2.55 4.29
CA ILE A 25 11.18 -2.03 3.08
C ILE A 25 9.70 -2.39 3.05
N CYS A 26 8.90 -1.43 2.59
CA CYS A 26 7.50 -1.59 2.25
C CYS A 26 7.29 -0.94 0.88
N HIS A 27 6.75 -1.73 -0.05
CA HIS A 27 6.39 -1.23 -1.38
C HIS A 27 4.98 -0.64 -1.33
N VAL A 28 4.85 0.61 -1.76
CA VAL A 28 3.58 1.33 -1.82
C VAL A 28 3.03 1.19 -3.22
N LYS A 29 1.78 0.72 -3.30
CA LYS A 29 0.99 0.57 -4.52
C LYS A 29 -0.40 1.11 -4.24
N GLU A 30 -1.01 1.78 -5.21
CA GLU A 30 -2.42 2.20 -5.09
C GLU A 30 -3.37 1.12 -5.62
N MET A 31 -2.89 0.31 -6.57
CA MET A 31 -3.66 -0.78 -7.14
C MET A 31 -2.82 -2.05 -7.16
N GLU A 32 -3.52 -3.18 -7.19
CA GLU A 32 -2.92 -4.51 -7.37
C GLU A 32 -3.88 -5.33 -8.22
N VAL A 33 -3.36 -6.03 -9.22
CA VAL A 33 -4.16 -6.98 -10.00
C VAL A 33 -4.25 -8.30 -9.23
N GLY A 34 -5.46 -8.67 -8.80
CA GLY A 34 -5.75 -9.94 -8.16
C GLY A 34 -5.60 -11.13 -9.11
N ARG A 35 -5.57 -12.34 -8.54
CA ARG A 35 -5.42 -13.60 -9.31
C ARG A 35 -6.56 -13.87 -10.29
N ASP A 36 -7.73 -13.32 -10.03
CA ASP A 36 -8.90 -13.37 -10.92
C ASP A 36 -8.88 -12.27 -11.99
N GLY A 37 -7.78 -11.52 -12.10
CA GLY A 37 -7.61 -10.40 -13.01
C GLY A 37 -8.32 -9.12 -12.56
N LYS A 38 -8.95 -9.10 -11.38
CA LYS A 38 -9.63 -7.90 -10.89
C LYS A 38 -8.65 -6.93 -10.26
N LEU A 39 -8.85 -5.66 -10.59
CA LEU A 39 -8.11 -4.57 -9.98
C LEU A 39 -8.63 -4.32 -8.56
N VAL A 40 -7.75 -4.37 -7.58
CA VAL A 40 -8.04 -4.01 -6.19
C VAL A 40 -7.42 -2.66 -5.90
N HIS A 41 -8.18 -1.77 -5.26
CA HIS A 41 -7.69 -0.48 -4.78
C HIS A 41 -7.29 -0.57 -3.31
N VAL A 42 -6.10 -0.06 -3.01
CA VAL A 42 -5.60 0.08 -1.64
C VAL A 42 -6.15 1.36 -1.04
N ASP A 43 -6.81 1.26 0.11
CA ASP A 43 -7.07 2.44 0.95
C ASP A 43 -5.74 2.86 1.61
N LEU A 44 -5.11 3.87 1.01
CA LEU A 44 -3.83 4.42 1.44
C LEU A 44 -3.95 5.12 2.80
N GLU A 45 -5.03 5.86 3.05
CA GLU A 45 -5.23 6.56 4.33
C GLU A 45 -5.23 5.57 5.50
N ARG A 46 -6.02 4.48 5.38
CA ARG A 46 -6.06 3.41 6.38
C ARG A 46 -4.71 2.71 6.53
N THR A 47 -4.02 2.46 5.42
CA THR A 47 -2.70 1.82 5.38
C THR A 47 -1.65 2.65 6.12
N PHE A 48 -1.55 3.95 5.83
CA PHE A 48 -0.63 4.85 6.52
C PHE A 48 -1.01 5.04 7.99
N GLY A 49 -2.30 5.00 8.32
CA GLY A 49 -2.76 4.95 9.71
C GLY A 49 -2.23 3.73 10.48
N ILE A 50 -2.23 2.55 9.85
CA ILE A 50 -1.60 1.33 10.43
C ILE A 50 -0.09 1.51 10.57
N LEU A 51 0.58 1.94 9.50
CA LEU A 51 2.03 2.16 9.46
C LEU A 51 2.49 3.06 10.62
N LYS A 52 1.79 4.19 10.84
CA LYS A 52 2.07 5.15 11.92
C LYS A 52 1.90 4.52 13.30
N ARG A 53 0.89 3.67 13.53
CA ARG A 53 0.70 2.98 14.83
C ARG A 53 1.83 2.03 15.17
N HIS A 54 2.46 1.41 14.17
CA HIS A 54 3.63 0.54 14.36
C HIS A 54 4.96 1.29 14.34
N ALA A 55 4.93 2.63 14.26
CA ALA A 55 6.12 3.49 14.19
C ALA A 55 7.14 2.99 13.16
N TYR A 56 6.67 2.50 12.02
CA TYR A 56 7.53 1.93 10.99
C TYR A 56 8.49 3.00 10.43
N GLN A 57 9.79 2.72 10.45
CA GLN A 57 10.85 3.65 10.02
C GLN A 57 11.64 3.14 8.80
N GLY A 58 11.22 2.04 8.19
CA GLY A 58 11.88 1.49 7.00
C GLY A 58 11.55 2.30 5.74
N TYR A 59 12.16 1.91 4.63
CA TYR A 59 11.94 2.58 3.35
C TYR A 59 10.54 2.33 2.81
N LEU A 60 10.00 3.36 2.16
CA LEU A 60 8.78 3.31 1.35
C LEU A 60 9.17 3.45 -0.11
N SER A 61 9.14 2.33 -0.82
CA SER A 61 9.47 2.28 -2.25
C SER A 61 8.18 2.40 -3.06
N MET A 62 8.14 3.33 -4.02
CA MET A 62 6.99 3.48 -4.91
C MET A 62 7.02 2.37 -5.97
N GLU A 63 5.99 1.52 -5.98
CA GLU A 63 5.83 0.47 -6.97
C GLU A 63 4.56 0.75 -7.77
N TRP A 64 4.74 1.43 -8.91
CA TRP A 64 3.66 1.66 -9.86
C TRP A 64 3.56 0.48 -10.84
N ASP A 65 2.44 -0.26 -10.80
CA ASP A 65 2.16 -1.38 -11.70
C ASP A 65 0.81 -1.27 -12.43
N SER A 66 0.19 -0.09 -12.36
CA SER A 66 -1.20 0.11 -12.77
C SER A 66 -1.31 0.66 -14.19
N PRO A 67 -2.48 0.50 -14.85
CA PRO A 67 -2.70 1.05 -16.18
C PRO A 67 -2.54 2.57 -16.25
N GLY A 68 -2.07 3.09 -17.38
CA GLY A 68 -1.92 4.53 -17.63
C GLY A 68 -0.47 4.96 -17.84
N ASP A 69 -0.22 6.26 -17.71
CA ASP A 69 1.13 6.82 -17.80
C ASP A 69 1.90 6.56 -16.49
N PRO A 70 3.01 5.80 -16.53
CA PRO A 70 3.79 5.50 -15.33
C PRO A 70 4.42 6.74 -14.70
N TYR A 71 4.71 7.80 -15.45
CA TYR A 71 5.30 9.01 -14.88
C TYR A 71 4.27 9.81 -14.09
N ALA A 72 3.11 10.10 -14.69
CA ALA A 72 2.01 10.75 -13.99
C ALA A 72 1.52 9.93 -12.79
N GLY A 73 1.37 8.61 -12.95
CA GLY A 73 0.94 7.71 -11.89
C GLY A 73 1.93 7.64 -10.72
N THR A 74 3.22 7.49 -11.00
CA THR A 74 4.24 7.48 -9.94
C THR A 74 4.29 8.83 -9.20
N ARG A 75 4.15 9.96 -9.91
CA ARG A 75 4.10 11.29 -9.28
C ARG A 75 2.91 11.42 -8.32
N ASP A 76 1.72 11.03 -8.75
CA ASP A 76 0.53 11.05 -7.91
C ASP A 76 0.65 10.13 -6.69
N LEU A 77 1.26 8.95 -6.86
CA LEU A 77 1.52 8.02 -5.76
C LEU A 77 2.50 8.60 -4.72
N ILE A 78 3.52 9.33 -5.17
CA ILE A 78 4.44 10.09 -4.29
C ILE A 78 3.66 11.17 -3.53
N ASP A 79 2.87 11.98 -4.23
CA ASP A 79 2.12 13.09 -3.64
C ASP A 79 1.15 12.57 -2.55
N LYS A 80 0.43 11.48 -2.83
CA LYS A 80 -0.45 10.79 -1.86
C LYS A 80 0.33 10.22 -0.67
N THR A 81 1.48 9.58 -0.93
CA THR A 81 2.34 9.04 0.12
C THR A 81 2.82 10.13 1.07
N VAL A 82 3.31 11.26 0.54
CA VAL A 82 3.77 12.40 1.36
C VAL A 82 2.61 13.00 2.17
N LYS A 83 1.42 13.13 1.55
CA LYS A 83 0.21 13.61 2.23
C LYS A 83 -0.15 12.75 3.43
N TYR A 84 -0.15 11.42 3.29
CA TYR A 84 -0.56 10.51 4.36
C TYR A 84 0.55 10.20 5.38
N LEU A 85 1.81 10.44 5.04
CA LEU A 85 2.93 10.40 5.99
C LEU A 85 2.96 11.59 6.94
N SER A 86 2.60 12.77 6.44
CA SER A 86 2.49 14.01 7.22
C SER A 86 1.38 13.91 8.26
#